data_AF-A0A7K3EWI6-F1
#
_entry.id   AF-A0A7K3EWI6-F1
#
_cell.length_a   1.000
_cell.length_b   1.000
_cell.length_c   1.000
_cell.angle_alpha   90.00
_cell.angle_beta   90.00
_cell.angle_gamma   90.00
#
_symmetry.space_group_name_H-M   'P 1'
#
loop_
_entity.id
_entity.type
_entity.pdbx_description
1 polymer ?
#
loop_
_entity_poly.entity_id
_entity_poly.type
_entity_poly.pdbx_seq_one_letter_code
_entity_poly.pdbx_strand_id
1 'polypeptide(L)'
;MESRNRPPRTAATTRSGTEPEPRWEPRPDGGRPDGRLCAHTRTAFPEPLPLSEVCLPCAAGGRHQIGLRHCLTCGHVGCSDSSPGAHASAHFDDSGHPVVRSLAPGEEWAWCYEDQVYLDPAPRGRPDSTAPASSMPESVWDYPRPPALREDARVVRVECAGHVVAETREAVRVLETSHPPVFYVPPSDVAAELLRPAAEAPTWCEWKGEATYWDVVVGSDRRPGAAWSYPAPAPGYEHIAGFFAFYPGRMDRCTVGDQVVGAQRGDFYGGWITAEVRGPFKGAPGTGMW
;
A
#
# COMPACT_ATOMS: atom_id res chain seq x y z
N MET A 1 21.90 -45.25 54.84
CA MET A 1 21.73 -43.77 54.93
C MET A 1 22.96 -43.18 54.25
N GLU A 2 22.91 -42.47 53.13
CA GLU A 2 21.85 -41.81 52.38
C GLU A 2 22.12 -41.97 50.87
N SER A 3 21.08 -42.34 50.13
CA SER A 3 21.00 -42.21 48.68
C SER A 3 20.90 -40.71 48.35
N ARG A 4 21.90 -40.14 47.68
CA ARG A 4 21.80 -38.78 47.12
C ARG A 4 21.55 -38.86 45.62
N ASN A 5 20.27 -38.68 45.32
CA ASN A 5 19.66 -38.54 44.01
C ASN A 5 20.34 -37.40 43.21
N ARG A 6 20.91 -37.70 42.04
CA ARG A 6 21.46 -36.69 41.11
C ARG A 6 20.37 -36.36 40.08
N PRO A 7 19.93 -35.10 39.93
CA PRO A 7 18.92 -34.78 38.94
C PRO A 7 19.53 -34.84 37.52
N PRO A 8 18.73 -35.13 36.48
CA PRO A 8 19.22 -35.16 35.11
C PRO A 8 19.63 -33.77 34.64
N ARG A 9 20.75 -33.69 33.91
CA ARG A 9 21.21 -32.49 33.22
C ARG A 9 20.19 -32.14 32.14
N THR A 10 19.38 -31.12 32.37
CA THR A 10 18.66 -30.43 31.29
C THR A 10 19.69 -29.81 30.35
N ALA A 11 19.71 -30.29 29.12
CA ALA A 11 20.41 -29.63 28.03
C ALA A 11 19.86 -28.20 27.92
N ALA A 12 20.73 -27.22 28.16
CA ALA A 12 20.45 -25.84 27.82
C ALA A 12 20.41 -25.76 26.30
N THR A 13 19.21 -25.72 25.73
CA THR A 13 19.01 -25.34 24.34
C THR A 13 19.45 -23.89 24.21
N THR A 14 20.60 -23.68 23.58
CA THR A 14 21.09 -22.39 23.11
C THR A 14 20.01 -21.79 22.21
N ARG A 15 19.21 -20.86 22.72
CA ARG A 15 18.42 -19.98 21.85
C ARG A 15 19.41 -19.07 21.18
N SER A 16 19.64 -19.33 19.89
CA SER A 16 20.23 -18.38 18.94
C SER A 16 19.62 -17.01 19.21
N GLY A 17 20.46 -16.05 19.62
CA GLY A 17 20.03 -14.68 19.77
C GLY A 17 19.69 -14.14 18.39
N THR A 18 18.41 -14.04 18.08
CA THR A 18 17.93 -13.24 16.95
C THR A 18 18.37 -11.81 17.22
N GLU A 19 19.24 -11.27 16.37
CA GLU A 19 19.54 -9.84 16.43
C GLU A 19 18.22 -9.05 16.33
N PRO A 20 18.10 -7.89 17.02
CA PRO A 20 16.89 -7.10 16.96
C PRO A 20 16.57 -6.71 15.51
N GLU A 21 15.32 -6.94 15.11
CA GLU A 21 14.80 -6.55 13.81
C GLU A 21 14.88 -5.01 13.63
N PRO A 22 15.18 -4.52 12.41
CA PRO A 22 15.16 -3.08 12.14
C PRO A 22 13.78 -2.49 12.44
N ARG A 23 13.75 -1.28 13.00
CA ARG A 23 12.49 -0.57 13.32
C ARG A 23 12.04 0.38 12.23
N TRP A 24 12.90 0.62 11.26
CA TRP A 24 12.73 1.54 10.16
C TRP A 24 13.18 0.85 8.89
N GLU A 25 12.55 1.15 7.77
CA GLU A 25 12.92 0.64 6.46
C GLU A 25 13.10 1.81 5.51
N PRO A 26 14.08 1.77 4.60
CA PRO A 26 14.24 2.84 3.63
C PRO A 26 13.00 2.96 2.74
N ARG A 27 12.47 4.18 2.63
CA ARG A 27 11.37 4.47 1.72
C ARG A 27 11.84 4.21 0.29
N PRO A 28 11.03 3.53 -0.55
CA PRO A 28 11.33 3.37 -1.96
C PRO A 28 11.51 4.75 -2.62
N ASP A 29 12.69 4.97 -3.19
CA ASP A 29 12.96 6.15 -4.01
C ASP A 29 12.11 6.09 -5.29
N GLY A 30 11.54 7.21 -5.70
CA GLY A 30 10.68 7.36 -6.89
C GLY A 30 11.40 7.15 -8.23
N GLY A 31 12.05 6.00 -8.41
CA GLY A 31 12.77 5.64 -9.64
C GLY A 31 13.85 4.55 -9.50
N ARG A 32 14.13 4.01 -8.30
CA ARG A 32 15.06 2.87 -8.14
C ARG A 32 14.30 1.62 -7.69
N PRO A 33 14.37 0.49 -8.44
CA PRO A 33 13.60 -0.72 -8.14
C PRO A 33 13.91 -1.34 -6.77
N ASP A 34 15.12 -1.10 -6.24
CA ASP A 34 15.55 -1.64 -4.93
C ASP A 34 15.49 -0.60 -3.79
N GLY A 35 14.99 0.62 -4.05
CA GLY A 35 15.09 1.75 -3.11
C GLY A 35 16.54 2.20 -2.85
N ARG A 36 16.74 3.19 -1.97
CA ARG A 36 18.08 3.47 -1.41
C ARG A 36 18.26 2.59 -0.19
N LEU A 37 19.42 1.94 -0.05
CA LEU A 37 19.76 1.21 1.17
C LEU A 37 20.20 2.21 2.25
N CYS A 38 19.83 1.94 3.49
CA CYS A 38 20.33 2.67 4.66
C CYS A 38 20.64 1.66 5.76
N ALA A 39 21.89 1.69 6.25
CA ALA A 39 22.33 0.80 7.33
C ALA A 39 21.85 1.30 8.71
N HIS A 40 21.38 2.54 8.79
CA HIS A 40 20.95 3.21 10.02
C HIS A 40 19.49 2.93 10.41
N THR A 41 18.90 1.87 9.86
CA THR A 41 17.54 1.39 10.15
C THR A 41 17.37 0.79 11.54
N ARG A 42 18.50 0.40 12.16
CA ARG A 42 18.60 -0.05 13.54
C ARG A 42 18.86 1.14 14.45
N THR A 43 17.80 1.71 15.02
CA THR A 43 17.87 2.78 16.02
C THR A 43 17.72 2.24 17.44
N ALA A 44 17.88 3.09 18.46
CA ALA A 44 17.83 2.66 19.85
C ALA A 44 16.46 2.01 20.19
N PHE A 45 16.49 0.91 20.94
CA PHE A 45 15.29 0.21 21.41
C PHE A 45 15.33 0.03 22.95
N PRO A 46 14.27 0.43 23.69
CA PRO A 46 13.11 1.21 23.23
C PRO A 46 13.53 2.56 22.63
N GLU A 47 12.69 3.10 21.74
CA GLU A 47 12.93 4.44 21.19
C GLU A 47 13.05 5.43 22.36
N PRO A 48 14.08 6.30 22.39
CA PRO A 48 14.23 7.27 23.46
C PRO A 48 13.00 8.19 23.51
N LEU A 49 12.62 8.62 24.70
CA LEU A 49 11.58 9.65 24.83
C LEU A 49 12.16 11.00 24.35
N PRO A 50 11.34 11.87 23.73
CA PRO A 50 11.78 13.20 23.37
C PRO A 50 12.16 13.96 24.64
N LEU A 51 13.37 14.51 24.66
CA LEU A 51 13.91 15.27 25.80
C LEU A 51 13.20 16.62 25.99
N SER A 52 12.40 17.04 25.01
CA SER A 52 11.64 18.29 25.01
C SER A 52 10.48 18.18 24.02
N GLU A 53 9.39 18.91 24.28
CA GLU A 53 8.27 19.05 23.33
C GLU A 53 8.53 20.12 22.26
N VAL A 54 9.60 20.91 22.42
CA VAL A 54 9.97 22.02 21.54
C VAL A 54 11.46 22.00 21.19
N CYS A 55 11.85 22.69 20.13
CA CYS A 55 13.25 22.98 19.85
C CYS A 55 13.76 24.06 20.83
N LEU A 56 14.52 23.63 21.85
CA LEU A 56 15.01 24.52 22.93
C LEU A 56 15.80 25.74 22.40
N PRO A 57 16.71 25.61 21.41
CA PRO A 57 17.40 26.78 20.85
C PRO A 57 16.48 27.79 20.15
N CYS A 58 15.41 27.33 19.48
CA CYS A 58 14.40 28.23 18.89
C CYS A 58 13.57 28.92 19.97
N ALA A 59 13.11 28.17 20.98
CA ALA A 59 12.34 28.70 22.09
C ALA A 59 13.12 29.77 22.88
N ALA A 60 14.40 29.50 23.19
CA ALA A 60 15.28 30.44 23.87
C ALA A 60 15.50 31.74 23.07
N GLY A 61 15.53 31.64 21.74
CA GLY A 61 15.70 32.79 20.85
C GLY A 61 14.40 33.47 20.41
N GLY A 62 13.23 33.03 20.91
CA GLY A 62 11.93 33.55 20.48
C GLY A 62 11.62 33.33 19.00
N ARG A 63 12.22 32.33 18.36
CA ARG A 63 12.07 32.05 16.92
C ARG A 63 10.92 31.07 16.66
N HIS A 64 10.21 31.28 15.55
CA HIS A 64 9.25 30.31 15.05
C HIS A 64 9.97 29.03 14.59
N GLN A 65 9.38 27.88 14.88
CA GLN A 65 9.94 26.56 14.64
C GLN A 65 8.97 25.79 13.75
N ILE A 66 9.43 25.43 12.56
CA ILE A 66 8.67 24.73 11.53
C ILE A 66 9.13 23.28 11.54
N GLY A 67 8.23 22.36 11.87
CA GLY A 67 8.48 20.92 11.90
C GLY A 67 9.52 20.51 12.94
N LEU A 68 9.12 19.71 13.92
CA LEU A 68 10.04 19.19 14.92
C LEU A 68 10.57 17.82 14.50
N ARG A 69 11.83 17.57 14.86
CA ARG A 69 12.58 16.35 14.56
C ARG A 69 13.12 15.76 15.85
N HIS A 70 12.89 14.48 16.04
CA HIS A 70 13.27 13.74 17.24
C HIS A 70 14.36 12.71 16.93
N CYS A 71 15.52 12.85 17.54
CA CYS A 71 16.67 11.97 17.35
C CYS A 71 16.42 10.58 17.95
N LEU A 72 16.46 9.55 17.11
CA LEU A 72 16.19 8.16 17.50
C LEU A 72 17.37 7.46 18.19
N THR A 73 18.46 8.20 18.44
CA THR A 73 19.63 7.71 19.19
C THR A 73 19.62 8.21 20.62
N CYS A 74 19.31 9.49 20.85
CA CYS A 74 19.44 10.11 22.18
C CYS A 74 18.21 10.89 22.67
N GLY A 75 17.17 11.06 21.86
CA GLY A 75 15.96 11.78 22.26
C GLY A 75 15.98 13.30 22.04
N HIS A 76 17.06 13.85 21.47
CA HIS A 76 17.15 15.29 21.18
C HIS A 76 16.00 15.76 20.25
N VAL A 77 15.47 16.96 20.50
CA VAL A 77 14.43 17.58 19.66
C VAL A 77 14.93 18.88 19.03
N GLY A 78 15.04 18.89 17.70
CA GLY A 78 15.48 20.01 16.88
C GLY A 78 14.39 20.48 15.91
N CYS A 79 14.49 21.71 15.41
CA CYS A 79 13.66 22.18 14.29
C CYS A 79 14.21 21.66 12.95
N SER A 80 13.32 21.48 11.98
CA SER A 80 13.68 21.02 10.63
C SER A 80 14.56 22.03 9.89
N ASP A 81 15.13 21.57 8.78
CA ASP A 81 16.06 22.37 7.95
C ASP A 81 15.36 23.54 7.24
N SER A 82 14.02 23.48 7.12
CA SER A 82 13.21 24.60 6.65
C SER A 82 13.06 25.73 7.68
N SER A 83 13.49 25.52 8.93
CA SER A 83 13.57 26.56 9.95
C SER A 83 14.93 27.28 9.87
N PRO A 84 15.00 28.61 10.10
CA PRO A 84 16.26 29.37 10.00
C PRO A 84 17.43 28.90 10.88
N GLY A 85 17.19 27.99 11.84
CA GLY A 85 18.23 27.43 12.71
C GLY A 85 18.68 26.01 12.35
N ALA A 86 17.93 25.26 11.53
CA ALA A 86 18.23 23.88 11.12
C ALA A 86 18.80 22.98 12.26
N HIS A 87 18.27 23.11 13.48
CA HIS A 87 18.92 22.56 14.66
C HIS A 87 18.94 21.02 14.68
N ALA A 88 18.07 20.36 13.91
CA ALA A 88 18.13 18.91 13.73
C ALA A 88 19.36 18.47 12.90
N SER A 89 19.65 19.15 11.80
CA SER A 89 20.89 18.93 11.03
C SER A 89 22.13 19.29 11.84
N ALA A 90 22.13 20.43 12.52
CA ALA A 90 23.26 20.83 13.37
C ALA A 90 23.52 19.82 14.49
N HIS A 91 22.47 19.22 15.05
CA HIS A 91 22.60 18.12 16.02
C HIS A 91 23.25 16.88 15.39
N PHE A 92 22.87 16.52 14.16
CA PHE A 92 23.52 15.43 13.42
C PHE A 92 25.02 15.72 13.19
N ASP A 93 25.37 16.91 12.71
CA ASP A 93 26.77 17.28 12.44
C ASP A 93 27.65 17.22 13.71
N ASP A 94 27.10 17.58 14.87
CA ASP A 94 27.83 17.59 16.16
C ASP A 94 27.92 16.20 16.81
N SER A 95 26.84 15.41 16.76
CA SER A 95 26.74 14.13 17.49
C SER A 95 27.00 12.89 16.64
N GLY A 96 26.92 13.01 15.31
CA GLY A 96 26.91 11.89 14.38
C GLY A 96 25.65 11.01 14.48
N HIS A 97 24.58 11.45 15.16
CA HIS A 97 23.34 10.66 15.28
C HIS A 97 22.52 10.75 13.98
N PRO A 98 22.45 9.69 13.17
CA PRO A 98 22.11 9.83 11.76
C PRO A 98 20.60 9.92 11.51
N VAL A 99 19.76 9.41 12.42
CA VAL A 99 18.32 9.28 12.18
C VAL A 99 17.47 10.13 13.12
N VAL A 100 16.58 10.92 12.52
CA VAL A 100 15.54 11.68 13.21
C VAL A 100 14.16 11.30 12.69
N ARG A 101 13.15 11.22 13.55
CA ARG A 101 11.74 11.12 13.11
C ARG A 101 11.01 12.45 13.13
N SER A 102 9.96 12.56 12.32
CA SER A 102 9.03 13.68 12.45
C SER A 102 8.24 13.61 13.75
N LEU A 103 8.02 14.76 14.38
CA LEU A 103 7.04 14.95 15.46
C LEU A 103 5.79 15.71 14.99
N ALA A 104 5.66 15.98 13.69
CA ALA A 104 4.46 16.62 13.17
C ALA A 104 3.25 15.68 13.33
N PRO A 105 2.07 16.20 13.71
CA PRO A 105 0.87 15.38 13.86
C PRO A 105 0.54 14.60 12.57
N GLY A 106 0.40 13.28 12.68
CA GLY A 106 0.07 12.40 11.56
C GLY A 106 1.23 12.03 10.63
N GLU A 107 2.45 12.52 10.91
CA GLU A 107 3.65 12.10 10.18
C GLU A 107 4.41 11.02 10.95
N GLU A 108 4.60 9.85 10.33
CA GLU A 108 5.30 8.72 10.96
C GLU A 108 6.66 8.40 10.32
N TRP A 109 7.18 9.27 9.47
CA TRP A 109 8.44 9.06 8.76
C TRP A 109 9.67 9.47 9.58
N ALA A 110 10.82 8.89 9.22
CA ALA A 110 12.13 9.30 9.67
C ALA A 110 13.05 9.68 8.50
N TRP A 111 14.10 10.42 8.79
CA TRP A 111 15.11 10.87 7.85
C TRP A 111 16.48 10.46 8.36
N CYS A 112 17.26 9.83 7.48
CA CYS A 112 18.67 9.55 7.69
C CYS A 112 19.49 10.66 7.04
N TYR A 113 20.21 11.46 7.83
CA TYR A 113 21.06 12.53 7.34
C TYR A 113 22.29 11.99 6.59
N GLU A 114 22.90 10.91 7.08
CA GLU A 114 24.09 10.28 6.47
C GLU A 114 23.79 9.75 5.06
N ASP A 115 22.72 8.94 4.92
CA ASP A 115 22.38 8.30 3.65
C ASP A 115 21.45 9.17 2.77
N GLN A 116 20.96 10.29 3.32
CA GLN A 116 19.96 11.17 2.70
C GLN A 116 18.75 10.41 2.17
N VAL A 117 18.12 9.65 3.05
CA VAL A 117 16.93 8.83 2.74
C VAL A 117 15.79 9.09 3.72
N TYR A 118 14.57 9.04 3.21
CA TYR A 118 13.39 8.84 4.06
C TYR A 118 13.33 7.38 4.50
N LEU A 119 12.89 7.17 5.73
CA LEU A 119 12.61 5.87 6.30
C LEU A 119 11.14 5.83 6.72
N ASP A 120 10.49 4.71 6.48
CA ASP A 120 9.15 4.40 6.99
C ASP A 120 9.27 3.46 8.20
N PRO A 121 8.32 3.48 9.14
CA PRO A 121 8.35 2.58 10.28
C PRO A 121 8.20 1.14 9.78
N ALA A 122 9.11 0.26 10.21
CA ALA A 122 9.05 -1.14 9.86
C ALA A 122 7.75 -1.75 10.41
N PRO A 123 7.06 -2.60 9.63
CA PRO A 123 5.82 -3.22 10.05
C PRO A 123 6.06 -4.03 11.33
N ARG A 124 5.27 -3.75 12.39
CA ARG A 124 5.44 -4.43 13.69
C ARG A 124 4.91 -5.86 13.60
N GLY A 125 5.81 -6.81 13.38
CA GLY A 125 5.55 -8.25 13.45
C GLY A 125 5.08 -8.84 12.12
N ARG A 126 5.43 -10.12 11.91
CA ARG A 126 4.95 -10.93 10.79
C ARG A 126 3.41 -10.96 10.82
N PRO A 127 2.71 -10.58 9.73
CA PRO A 127 1.26 -10.46 9.77
C PRO A 127 0.61 -11.85 9.81
N ASP A 128 -0.22 -12.05 10.83
CA ASP A 128 -1.11 -13.20 10.96
C ASP A 128 -2.27 -13.01 9.97
N SER A 129 -2.42 -13.95 9.03
CA SER A 129 -3.19 -13.80 7.78
C SER A 129 -4.72 -13.87 7.93
N THR A 130 -5.32 -13.32 8.99
CA THR A 130 -6.77 -13.48 9.21
C THR A 130 -7.51 -12.30 9.89
N ALA A 131 -6.91 -11.12 10.00
CA ALA A 131 -7.62 -9.92 10.45
C ALA A 131 -7.97 -8.99 9.27
N PRO A 132 -9.16 -8.35 9.24
CA PRO A 132 -9.51 -7.40 8.19
C PRO A 132 -8.60 -6.16 8.27
N ALA A 133 -8.11 -5.73 7.11
CA ALA A 133 -7.30 -4.53 6.98
C ALA A 133 -8.06 -3.33 7.55
N SER A 134 -7.54 -2.78 8.64
CA SER A 134 -7.90 -1.43 9.08
C SER A 134 -7.24 -0.47 8.10
N SER A 135 -7.88 -0.24 6.95
CA SER A 135 -7.30 0.49 5.83
C SER A 135 -7.29 1.99 6.12
N MET A 136 -6.10 2.56 6.27
CA MET A 136 -5.95 4.01 6.15
C MET A 136 -6.54 4.45 4.80
N PRO A 137 -7.24 5.60 4.76
CA PRO A 137 -7.81 6.08 3.51
C PRO A 137 -6.70 6.40 2.51
N GLU A 138 -6.86 5.91 1.27
CA GLU A 138 -5.96 6.16 0.14
C GLU A 138 -6.64 7.13 -0.84
N SER A 139 -5.89 8.11 -1.35
CA SER A 139 -6.40 9.02 -2.38
C SER A 139 -6.10 8.48 -3.77
N VAL A 140 -7.08 8.50 -4.67
CA VAL A 140 -6.87 8.14 -6.07
C VAL A 140 -5.91 9.09 -6.79
N TRP A 141 -5.63 10.27 -6.21
CA TRP A 141 -4.69 11.25 -6.77
C TRP A 141 -3.24 10.93 -6.44
N ASP A 142 -3.00 10.06 -5.46
CA ASP A 142 -1.65 9.59 -5.10
C ASP A 142 -1.23 8.37 -5.93
N TYR A 143 -2.16 7.78 -6.69
CA TYR A 143 -1.86 6.68 -7.59
C TYR A 143 -1.00 7.15 -8.77
N PRO A 144 -0.03 6.33 -9.21
CA PRO A 144 0.91 6.74 -10.24
C PRO A 144 0.30 6.70 -11.65
N ARG A 145 1.01 7.34 -12.56
CA ARG A 145 0.89 7.16 -14.01
C ARG A 145 2.32 6.96 -14.55
N PRO A 146 2.68 5.83 -15.17
CA PRO A 146 1.82 4.70 -15.56
C PRO A 146 1.15 3.99 -14.37
N PRO A 147 -0.02 3.35 -14.56
CA PRO A 147 -0.71 2.62 -13.50
C PRO A 147 0.17 1.60 -12.77
N ALA A 148 0.03 1.50 -11.44
CA ALA A 148 0.74 0.50 -10.66
C ALA A 148 -0.11 -0.77 -10.49
N LEU A 149 0.58 -1.92 -10.56
CA LEU A 149 0.02 -3.21 -10.18
C LEU A 149 0.35 -3.51 -8.71
N ARG A 150 -0.65 -3.93 -7.95
CA ARG A 150 -0.49 -4.39 -6.57
C ARG A 150 -1.33 -5.64 -6.34
N GLU A 151 -0.72 -6.66 -5.76
CA GLU A 151 -1.44 -7.84 -5.29
C GLU A 151 -2.35 -7.47 -4.11
N ASP A 152 -3.54 -8.06 -4.05
CA ASP A 152 -4.49 -7.88 -2.97
C ASP A 152 -5.03 -9.25 -2.54
N ALA A 153 -4.66 -9.66 -1.33
CA ALA A 153 -5.01 -10.96 -0.78
C ALA A 153 -6.42 -11.03 -0.20
N ARG A 154 -7.16 -9.91 -0.18
CA ARG A 154 -8.56 -9.90 0.25
C ARG A 154 -9.39 -10.70 -0.74
N VAL A 155 -10.47 -11.32 -0.25
CA VAL A 155 -11.39 -12.06 -1.11
C VAL A 155 -12.10 -11.08 -2.03
N VAL A 156 -11.79 -11.12 -3.32
CA VAL A 156 -12.52 -10.40 -4.36
C VAL A 156 -13.59 -11.33 -4.92
N ARG A 157 -14.85 -10.89 -4.92
CA ARG A 157 -15.98 -11.69 -5.39
C ARG A 157 -16.93 -10.89 -6.25
N VAL A 158 -17.42 -11.52 -7.33
CA VAL A 158 -18.36 -10.97 -8.30
C VAL A 158 -19.57 -11.89 -8.41
N GLU A 159 -20.76 -11.35 -8.23
CA GLU A 159 -22.04 -12.06 -8.32
C GLU A 159 -22.95 -11.48 -9.39
N CYS A 160 -23.61 -12.35 -10.15
CA CYS A 160 -24.61 -12.00 -11.15
C CYS A 160 -25.69 -13.08 -11.20
N ALA A 161 -26.96 -12.67 -11.17
CA ALA A 161 -28.14 -13.53 -11.21
C ALA A 161 -28.05 -14.73 -10.24
N GLY A 162 -27.61 -14.46 -9.00
CA GLY A 162 -27.46 -15.46 -7.94
C GLY A 162 -26.28 -16.44 -8.09
N HIS A 163 -25.41 -16.25 -9.08
CA HIS A 163 -24.22 -17.07 -9.30
C HIS A 163 -22.94 -16.29 -8.99
N VAL A 164 -21.92 -16.99 -8.49
CA VAL A 164 -20.57 -16.44 -8.35
C VAL A 164 -19.90 -16.55 -9.72
N VAL A 165 -19.63 -15.40 -10.33
CA VAL A 165 -18.96 -15.31 -11.64
C VAL A 165 -17.44 -15.36 -11.47
N ALA A 166 -16.94 -14.81 -10.36
CA ALA A 166 -15.53 -14.80 -10.01
C ALA A 166 -15.36 -14.74 -8.49
N GLU A 167 -14.41 -15.48 -7.94
CA GLU A 167 -13.98 -15.38 -6.53
C GLU A 167 -12.51 -15.74 -6.36
N THR A 168 -11.69 -14.82 -5.84
CA THR A 168 -10.24 -15.03 -5.71
C THR A 168 -9.66 -14.41 -4.45
N ARG A 169 -8.50 -14.90 -4.02
CA ARG A 169 -7.58 -14.24 -3.06
C ARG A 169 -6.26 -13.83 -3.72
N GLU A 170 -6.14 -13.96 -5.04
CA GLU A 170 -4.94 -13.67 -5.83
C GLU A 170 -5.25 -12.53 -6.81
N ALA A 171 -6.10 -11.58 -6.40
CA ALA A 171 -6.45 -10.45 -7.23
C ALA A 171 -5.25 -9.51 -7.39
N VAL A 172 -5.14 -8.91 -8.57
CA VAL A 172 -4.24 -7.78 -8.82
C VAL A 172 -5.09 -6.53 -8.96
N ARG A 173 -4.90 -5.56 -8.06
CA ARG A 173 -5.53 -4.24 -8.18
C ARG A 173 -4.63 -3.30 -8.99
N VAL A 174 -5.23 -2.64 -9.97
CA VAL A 174 -4.58 -1.62 -10.81
C VAL A 174 -4.89 -0.25 -10.25
N LEU A 175 -3.85 0.50 -9.91
CA LEU A 175 -3.92 1.83 -9.33
C LEU A 175 -3.58 2.87 -10.40
N GLU A 176 -4.56 3.69 -10.77
CA GLU A 176 -4.39 4.70 -11.81
C GLU A 176 -4.90 6.06 -11.31
N THR A 177 -4.09 7.10 -11.47
CA THR A 177 -4.41 8.46 -11.00
C THR A 177 -5.85 8.85 -11.35
N SER A 178 -6.60 9.41 -10.38
CA SER A 178 -7.99 9.88 -10.49
C SER A 178 -9.10 8.81 -10.60
N HIS A 179 -8.74 7.52 -10.60
CA HIS A 179 -9.69 6.41 -10.71
C HIS A 179 -9.62 5.51 -9.46
N PRO A 180 -10.76 5.06 -8.92
CA PRO A 180 -10.77 3.95 -7.98
C PRO A 180 -10.08 2.72 -8.58
N PRO A 181 -9.49 1.85 -7.75
CA PRO A 181 -8.80 0.66 -8.22
C PRO A 181 -9.70 -0.24 -9.06
N VAL A 182 -9.11 -0.90 -10.06
CA VAL A 182 -9.76 -2.00 -10.77
C VAL A 182 -9.12 -3.30 -10.31
N PHE A 183 -9.94 -4.28 -9.94
CA PHE A 183 -9.46 -5.60 -9.54
C PHE A 183 -9.50 -6.57 -10.72
N TYR A 184 -8.35 -7.18 -11.00
CA TYR A 184 -8.17 -8.21 -12.01
C TYR A 184 -8.08 -9.56 -11.33
N VAL A 185 -8.90 -10.50 -11.79
CA VAL A 185 -9.04 -11.86 -11.28
C VAL A 185 -8.37 -12.84 -12.24
N PRO A 186 -7.55 -13.78 -11.73
CA PRO A 186 -6.91 -14.79 -12.58
C PRO A 186 -7.95 -15.68 -13.26
N PRO A 187 -7.70 -16.16 -14.49
CA PRO A 187 -8.65 -17.00 -15.23
C PRO A 187 -9.09 -18.28 -14.51
N SER A 188 -8.25 -18.83 -13.63
CA SER A 188 -8.56 -20.03 -12.83
C SER A 188 -9.71 -19.82 -11.85
N ASP A 189 -9.94 -18.58 -11.47
CA ASP A 189 -10.87 -18.18 -10.42
C ASP A 189 -12.13 -17.51 -10.99
N VAL A 190 -12.30 -17.60 -12.32
CA VAL A 190 -13.43 -17.09 -13.07
C VAL A 190 -14.21 -18.27 -13.64
N ALA A 191 -15.54 -18.24 -13.47
CA ALA A 191 -16.47 -19.16 -14.11
C ALA A 191 -16.56 -18.86 -15.61
N ALA A 192 -15.54 -19.27 -16.37
CA ALA A 192 -15.38 -18.98 -17.80
C ALA A 192 -16.56 -19.46 -18.65
N GLU A 193 -17.29 -20.48 -18.21
CA GLU A 193 -18.52 -20.97 -18.84
C GLU A 193 -19.66 -19.93 -18.84
N LEU A 194 -19.59 -18.93 -17.95
CA LEU A 194 -20.52 -17.80 -17.88
C LEU A 194 -20.07 -16.61 -18.74
N LEU A 195 -18.88 -16.66 -19.36
CA LEU A 195 -18.37 -15.58 -20.20
C LEU A 195 -18.55 -15.89 -21.69
N ARG A 196 -18.98 -14.88 -22.46
CA ARG A 196 -19.05 -14.94 -23.92
C ARG A 196 -18.34 -13.72 -24.51
N PRO A 197 -17.66 -13.84 -25.66
CA PRO A 197 -17.10 -12.67 -26.34
C PRO A 197 -18.20 -11.62 -26.58
N ALA A 198 -17.93 -10.38 -26.20
CA ALA A 198 -18.86 -9.27 -26.44
C ALA A 198 -18.84 -8.88 -27.92
N ALA A 199 -19.93 -8.24 -28.38
CA ALA A 199 -19.99 -7.66 -29.72
C ALA A 199 -19.21 -6.34 -29.83
N GLU A 200 -18.83 -5.75 -28.69
CA GLU A 200 -18.07 -4.51 -28.61
C GLU A 200 -16.65 -4.72 -29.17
N ALA A 201 -16.17 -3.75 -29.95
CA ALA A 201 -14.83 -3.79 -30.51
C ALA A 201 -13.79 -3.66 -29.39
N PRO A 202 -12.60 -4.28 -29.55
CA PRO A 202 -11.49 -4.06 -28.64
C PRO A 202 -11.16 -2.57 -28.52
N THR A 203 -10.77 -2.12 -27.32
CA THR A 203 -10.34 -0.75 -27.08
C THR A 203 -8.85 -0.72 -26.78
N TRP A 204 -8.19 0.38 -27.14
CA TRP A 204 -6.77 0.56 -26.90
C TRP A 204 -6.52 1.42 -25.67
N CYS A 205 -5.75 0.89 -24.72
CA CYS A 205 -5.19 1.66 -23.61
C CYS A 205 -3.73 2.01 -23.91
N GLU A 206 -3.36 3.28 -23.76
CA GLU A 206 -1.99 3.76 -24.00
C GLU A 206 -0.94 3.05 -23.12
N TRP A 207 -1.34 2.54 -21.95
CA TRP A 207 -0.45 1.86 -21.01
C TRP A 207 -0.51 0.33 -21.12
N LYS A 208 -1.72 -0.22 -21.19
CA LYS A 208 -1.97 -1.66 -20.99
C LYS A 208 -2.12 -2.43 -22.30
N GLY A 209 -2.33 -1.75 -23.44
CA GLY A 209 -2.54 -2.38 -24.74
C GLY A 209 -4.01 -2.60 -25.08
N GLU A 210 -4.29 -3.63 -25.88
CA GLU A 210 -5.64 -3.92 -26.41
C GLU A 210 -6.51 -4.69 -25.41
N ALA A 211 -7.62 -4.08 -25.00
CA ALA A 211 -8.63 -4.69 -24.14
C ALA A 211 -9.68 -5.43 -24.98
N THR A 212 -9.99 -6.67 -24.61
CA THR A 212 -11.11 -7.46 -25.16
C THR A 212 -12.26 -7.49 -24.17
N TYR A 213 -13.50 -7.39 -24.66
CA TYR A 213 -14.71 -7.35 -23.83
C TYR A 213 -15.47 -8.67 -23.83
N TRP A 214 -16.15 -8.92 -22.71
CA TRP A 214 -16.90 -10.13 -22.45
C TRP A 214 -18.27 -9.80 -21.86
N ASP A 215 -19.27 -10.52 -22.35
CA ASP A 215 -20.59 -10.57 -21.74
C ASP A 215 -20.60 -11.59 -20.62
N VAL A 216 -21.27 -11.27 -19.52
CA VAL A 216 -21.61 -12.25 -18.48
C VAL A 216 -23.01 -12.79 -18.78
N VAL A 217 -23.14 -14.10 -18.93
CA VAL A 217 -24.38 -14.78 -19.31
C VAL A 217 -24.72 -15.86 -18.29
N VAL A 218 -25.81 -15.66 -17.54
CA VAL A 218 -26.31 -16.58 -16.52
C VAL A 218 -27.74 -16.97 -16.87
N GLY A 219 -27.92 -18.18 -17.41
CA GLY A 219 -29.21 -18.61 -17.94
C GLY A 219 -29.67 -17.70 -19.08
N SER A 220 -30.81 -17.02 -18.90
CA SER A 220 -31.34 -16.02 -19.85
C SER A 220 -30.87 -14.59 -19.56
N ASP A 221 -30.21 -14.34 -18.44
CA ASP A 221 -29.69 -13.02 -18.09
C ASP A 221 -28.36 -12.79 -18.81
N ARG A 222 -28.27 -11.72 -19.60
CA ARG A 222 -27.06 -11.30 -20.31
C ARG A 222 -26.72 -9.89 -19.88
N ARG A 223 -25.49 -9.70 -19.38
CA ARG A 223 -24.88 -8.41 -19.05
C ARG A 223 -23.84 -8.08 -20.13
N PRO A 224 -24.20 -7.25 -21.13
CA PRO A 224 -23.30 -6.96 -22.24
C PRO A 224 -22.06 -6.18 -21.79
N GLY A 225 -20.89 -6.53 -22.34
CA GLY A 225 -19.61 -5.82 -22.12
C GLY A 225 -19.27 -5.65 -20.64
N ALA A 226 -19.71 -6.57 -19.79
CA ALA A 226 -19.68 -6.40 -18.35
C ALA A 226 -18.34 -6.80 -17.72
N ALA A 227 -17.48 -7.46 -18.49
CA ALA A 227 -16.10 -7.74 -18.15
C ALA A 227 -15.16 -7.40 -19.31
N TRP A 228 -13.89 -7.24 -18.99
CA TRP A 228 -12.82 -7.09 -19.98
C TRP A 228 -11.54 -7.79 -19.52
N SER A 229 -10.64 -8.04 -20.46
CA SER A 229 -9.33 -8.65 -20.22
C SER A 229 -8.28 -8.05 -21.16
N TYR A 230 -7.01 -8.15 -20.77
CA TYR A 230 -5.88 -7.89 -21.68
C TYR A 230 -5.21 -9.21 -22.03
N PRO A 231 -5.50 -9.85 -23.18
CA PRO A 231 -4.91 -11.15 -23.53
C PRO A 231 -3.39 -11.08 -23.72
N ALA A 232 -2.90 -9.97 -24.25
CA ALA A 232 -1.49 -9.69 -24.47
C ALA A 232 -1.19 -8.24 -24.07
N PRO A 233 -1.02 -7.97 -22.76
CA PRO A 233 -0.80 -6.61 -22.29
C PRO A 233 0.58 -6.09 -22.72
N ALA A 234 0.73 -4.76 -22.74
CA ALA A 234 2.01 -4.13 -23.04
C ALA A 234 3.08 -4.43 -21.96
N PRO A 235 4.38 -4.28 -22.28
CA PRO A 235 5.46 -4.54 -21.33
C PRO A 235 5.31 -3.77 -20.02
N GLY A 236 5.56 -4.44 -18.89
CA GLY A 236 5.33 -3.92 -17.54
C GLY A 236 3.96 -4.26 -16.94
N TYR A 237 3.05 -4.86 -17.72
CA TYR A 237 1.72 -5.29 -17.28
C TYR A 237 1.48 -6.79 -17.48
N GLU A 238 2.54 -7.59 -17.67
CA GLU A 238 2.47 -9.02 -17.94
C GLU A 238 1.75 -9.80 -16.84
N HIS A 239 1.79 -9.32 -15.59
CA HIS A 239 1.14 -9.97 -14.46
C HIS A 239 -0.39 -10.09 -14.63
N ILE A 240 -1.03 -9.17 -15.35
CA ILE A 240 -2.48 -9.22 -15.61
C ILE A 240 -2.82 -9.85 -16.96
N ALA A 241 -1.87 -10.53 -17.62
CA ALA A 241 -2.11 -11.17 -18.91
C ALA A 241 -3.23 -12.22 -18.81
N GLY A 242 -4.31 -11.99 -19.55
CA GLY A 242 -5.50 -12.83 -19.57
C GLY A 242 -6.41 -12.69 -18.34
N PHE A 243 -6.05 -11.90 -17.34
CA PHE A 243 -6.91 -11.70 -16.16
C PHE A 243 -8.17 -10.92 -16.55
N PHE A 244 -9.25 -11.13 -15.79
CA PHE A 244 -10.54 -10.51 -16.03
C PHE A 244 -10.83 -9.43 -14.99
N ALA A 245 -11.29 -8.28 -15.46
CA ALA A 245 -11.89 -7.24 -14.63
C ALA A 245 -13.37 -7.07 -14.98
N PHE A 246 -14.17 -6.62 -14.01
CA PHE A 246 -15.62 -6.51 -14.14
C PHE A 246 -16.08 -5.09 -13.79
N TYR A 247 -17.11 -4.61 -14.49
CA TYR A 247 -17.78 -3.35 -14.19
C TYR A 247 -18.76 -3.54 -13.02
N PRO A 248 -18.52 -3.01 -11.81
CA PRO A 248 -19.40 -3.26 -10.68
C PRO A 248 -20.83 -2.77 -10.92
N GLY A 249 -21.01 -1.69 -11.69
CA GLY A 249 -22.32 -1.14 -12.04
C GLY A 249 -23.15 -2.01 -13.00
N ARG A 250 -22.55 -3.04 -13.62
CA ARG A 250 -23.25 -4.01 -14.48
C ARG A 250 -23.50 -5.36 -13.80
N MET A 251 -22.98 -5.55 -12.58
CA MET A 251 -23.11 -6.75 -11.76
C MET A 251 -24.15 -6.54 -10.65
N ASP A 252 -24.64 -7.62 -10.07
CA ASP A 252 -25.59 -7.52 -8.95
C ASP A 252 -24.87 -7.19 -7.64
N ARG A 253 -23.68 -7.76 -7.43
CA ARG A 253 -22.85 -7.49 -6.25
C ARG A 253 -21.38 -7.77 -6.51
N CYS A 254 -20.53 -6.83 -6.11
CA CYS A 254 -19.08 -7.02 -6.06
C CYS A 254 -18.58 -6.73 -4.64
N THR A 255 -17.66 -7.54 -4.12
CA THR A 255 -17.04 -7.33 -2.80
C THR A 255 -15.53 -7.43 -2.83
N VAL A 256 -14.87 -6.72 -1.91
CA VAL A 256 -13.45 -6.85 -1.59
C VAL A 256 -13.34 -7.07 -0.08
N GLY A 257 -12.89 -8.25 0.32
CA GLY A 257 -13.03 -8.71 1.71
C GLY A 257 -14.51 -8.82 2.08
N ASP A 258 -14.91 -8.19 3.18
CA ASP A 258 -16.28 -8.10 3.66
C ASP A 258 -17.06 -6.90 3.11
N GLN A 259 -16.41 -6.02 2.35
CA GLN A 259 -17.00 -4.77 1.88
C GLN A 259 -17.67 -4.92 0.52
N VAL A 260 -18.92 -4.45 0.41
CA VAL A 260 -19.58 -4.23 -0.89
C VAL A 260 -19.01 -2.98 -1.54
N VAL A 261 -18.56 -3.09 -2.79
CA VAL A 261 -17.95 -1.96 -3.49
C VAL A 261 -18.98 -1.08 -4.17
N GLY A 262 -18.75 0.23 -4.17
CA GLY A 262 -19.44 1.17 -5.02
C GLY A 262 -18.87 1.15 -6.45
N ALA A 263 -19.72 1.36 -7.45
CA ALA A 263 -19.27 1.54 -8.83
C ALA A 263 -18.80 2.98 -9.08
N GLN A 264 -17.64 3.15 -9.70
CA GLN A 264 -17.27 4.43 -10.30
C GLN A 264 -18.35 4.87 -11.30
N ARG A 265 -18.75 6.14 -11.25
CA ARG A 265 -19.77 6.68 -12.15
C ARG A 265 -19.26 6.71 -13.59
N GLY A 266 -20.17 6.42 -14.52
CA GLY A 266 -19.90 6.33 -15.95
C GLY A 266 -19.62 4.90 -16.40
N ASP A 267 -19.66 4.67 -17.72
CA ASP A 267 -19.65 3.31 -18.28
C ASP A 267 -18.28 2.86 -18.80
N PHE A 268 -17.23 3.68 -18.61
CA PHE A 268 -15.93 3.48 -19.25
C PHE A 268 -14.86 2.91 -18.30
N TYR A 269 -14.70 3.47 -17.10
CA TYR A 269 -13.51 3.26 -16.26
C TYR A 269 -13.57 2.04 -15.31
N GLY A 270 -14.76 1.60 -14.92
CA GLY A 270 -14.95 0.36 -14.17
C GLY A 270 -14.30 0.29 -12.78
N GLY A 271 -13.94 1.42 -12.17
CA GLY A 271 -13.31 1.46 -10.84
C GLY A 271 -14.22 0.98 -9.70
N TRP A 272 -13.60 0.34 -8.70
CA TRP A 272 -14.22 -0.25 -7.52
C TRP A 272 -13.96 0.64 -6.30
N ILE A 273 -15.01 1.19 -5.70
CA ILE A 273 -14.93 2.12 -4.56
C ILE A 273 -15.17 1.34 -3.27
N THR A 274 -14.10 1.04 -2.53
CA THR A 274 -14.12 0.50 -1.16
C THR A 274 -14.08 1.63 -0.13
N ALA A 275 -14.26 1.30 1.16
CA ALA A 275 -14.36 2.30 2.22
C ALA A 275 -13.05 3.07 2.46
N GLU A 276 -11.90 2.58 2.00
CA GLU A 276 -10.61 3.27 2.05
C GLU A 276 -10.36 4.24 0.90
N VAL A 277 -10.99 4.03 -0.26
CA VAL A 277 -10.68 4.81 -1.45
C VAL A 277 -11.34 6.19 -1.35
N ARG A 278 -10.54 7.25 -1.51
CA ARG A 278 -10.98 8.65 -1.47
C ARG A 278 -10.80 9.31 -2.83
N GLY A 279 -11.84 10.03 -3.24
CA GLY A 279 -11.89 10.80 -4.47
C GLY A 279 -11.34 12.23 -4.30
N PRO A 280 -11.74 13.15 -5.19
CA PRO A 280 -12.81 13.00 -6.20
C PRO A 280 -12.42 12.03 -7.33
N PHE A 281 -13.43 11.40 -7.95
CA PHE A 281 -13.25 10.41 -9.01
C PHE A 281 -13.62 10.96 -10.38
N LYS A 282 -12.88 10.60 -11.43
CA LYS A 282 -13.25 10.86 -12.82
C LYS A 282 -14.47 10.01 -13.23
N GLY A 283 -15.27 10.47 -14.19
CA GLY A 283 -16.35 9.70 -14.82
C GLY A 283 -17.77 10.29 -14.66
N ALA A 284 -17.95 11.27 -13.76
CA ALA A 284 -19.18 12.05 -13.70
C ALA A 284 -19.22 13.14 -14.80
N PRO A 285 -20.42 13.63 -15.20
CA PRO A 285 -20.52 14.75 -16.13
C PRO A 285 -19.70 15.96 -15.65
N GLY A 286 -18.84 16.50 -16.52
CA GLY A 286 -17.97 17.65 -16.20
C GLY A 286 -16.53 17.32 -15.79
N THR A 287 -16.16 16.04 -15.60
CA THR A 287 -14.78 15.64 -15.22
C THR A 287 -13.89 15.30 -16.42
N GLY A 288 -14.26 15.72 -17.64
CA GLY A 288 -13.56 15.31 -18.87
C GLY A 288 -12.13 15.85 -19.00
N MET A 289 -11.84 17.00 -18.36
CA MET A 289 -10.53 17.68 -18.41
C MET A 289 -9.60 17.32 -17.24
N TRP A 290 -9.97 16.33 -16.41
CA TRP A 290 -9.17 15.84 -15.29
C TRP A 290 -8.15 14.80 -15.72
#